data_AF-A0A8H8IQU0-F1
#
_entry.id   AF-A0A8H8IQU0-F1
#
_cell.length_a   1.000
_cell.length_b   1.000
_cell.length_c   1.000
_cell.angle_alpha   90.00
_cell.angle_beta   90.00
_cell.angle_gamma   90.00
#
_symmetry.space_group_name_H-M   'P 1'
#
loop_
_entity.id
_entity.type
_entity.pdbx_description
1 polymer ?
#
loop_
_entity_poly.entity_id
_entity_poly.type
_entity_poly.pdbx_seq_one_letter_code
_entity_poly.pdbx_strand_id
1 'polypeptide(L)'
;MVGYGVLIVFDCRTGAWAGDVVGRIEWNDVCPGIAELKPHTVVVLDGGMYSAGVRRSGEFVFEDVSDGAYVLSVLAPDHVFDVIRIDVENTTVTARPHVLGTPFELSINSPTLTYPLTLTARGKNSYFVPREGFNVAGMFQNPMMMMMVITGVMVLFMPKLMESMGDEMKQEIEEKRHEMLGVGPGLGPGLPRDLDVGDAREALGGGGAKGGKGRRKK
;
A
#
# COMPACT_ATOMS: atom_id res chain seq x y z
N MET A 1 -7.53 -4.44 -77.35
CA MET A 1 -7.96 -3.37 -76.44
C MET A 1 -7.34 -3.68 -75.08
N VAL A 2 -6.20 -3.08 -74.76
CA VAL A 2 -5.51 -3.27 -73.46
C VAL A 2 -5.61 -1.94 -72.74
N GLY A 3 -6.42 -1.88 -71.69
CA GLY A 3 -6.63 -0.69 -70.88
C GLY A 3 -5.57 -0.59 -69.79
N TYR A 4 -4.78 0.48 -69.81
CA TYR A 4 -3.86 0.82 -68.73
C TYR A 4 -4.60 1.66 -67.70
N GLY A 5 -4.84 1.09 -66.52
CA GLY A 5 -5.38 1.81 -65.37
C GLY A 5 -4.29 2.67 -64.74
N VAL A 6 -4.46 3.99 -64.79
CA VAL A 6 -3.61 4.97 -64.11
C VAL A 6 -3.99 4.96 -62.63
N LEU A 7 -3.10 4.44 -61.78
CA LEU A 7 -3.18 4.59 -60.32
C LEU A 7 -2.66 6.00 -59.96
N ILE A 8 -3.59 6.90 -59.64
CA ILE A 8 -3.26 8.21 -59.06
C ILE A 8 -3.00 7.98 -57.57
N VAL A 9 -1.71 7.99 -57.19
CA VAL A 9 -1.31 8.08 -55.78
C VAL A 9 -1.55 9.52 -55.36
N PHE A 10 -2.64 9.75 -54.62
CA PHE A 10 -2.86 11.01 -53.91
C PHE A 10 -1.87 11.07 -52.74
N ASP A 11 -0.71 11.68 -53.00
CA ASP A 11 0.22 12.12 -51.95
C ASP A 11 -0.46 13.26 -51.19
N CYS A 12 -1.16 12.91 -50.11
CA CYS A 12 -1.73 13.89 -49.19
C CYS A 12 -0.59 14.51 -48.40
N ARG A 13 0.01 15.58 -48.93
CA ARG A 13 0.84 16.48 -48.13
C ARG A 13 -0.04 17.25 -47.16
N THR A 14 -0.47 16.58 -46.07
CA THR A 14 -0.85 17.28 -44.85
C THR A 14 0.38 18.06 -44.40
N GLY A 15 0.35 19.38 -44.56
CA GLY A 15 1.27 20.23 -43.82
C GLY A 15 0.99 19.99 -42.35
N ALA A 16 1.83 19.19 -41.69
CA ALA A 16 1.77 19.01 -40.26
C ALA A 16 2.23 20.34 -39.66
N TRP A 17 1.30 21.08 -39.07
CA TRP A 17 1.67 22.21 -38.23
C TRP A 17 2.14 21.57 -36.93
N ALA A 18 3.35 21.94 -36.54
CA ALA A 18 4.03 21.36 -35.41
C ALA A 18 4.54 22.49 -34.51
N GLY A 19 4.19 22.41 -33.23
CA GLY A 19 4.59 23.38 -32.22
C GLY A 19 5.66 22.80 -31.31
N ASP A 20 6.51 23.67 -30.78
CA ASP A 20 7.48 23.30 -29.76
C ASP A 20 6.85 23.47 -28.37
N VAL A 21 6.82 22.39 -27.59
CA VAL A 21 6.29 22.41 -26.21
C VAL A 21 7.47 22.52 -25.24
N VAL A 22 7.53 23.65 -24.54
CA VAL A 22 8.62 24.03 -23.64
C VAL A 22 8.10 24.16 -22.22
N GLY A 23 8.88 23.64 -21.28
CA GLY A 23 8.64 23.85 -19.87
C GLY A 23 9.88 23.63 -19.03
N ARG A 24 9.71 23.85 -17.73
CA ARG A 24 10.74 23.59 -16.73
C ARG A 24 10.15 23.01 -15.46
N ILE A 25 10.94 22.18 -14.81
CA ILE A 25 10.70 21.72 -13.46
C ILE A 25 11.31 22.75 -12.50
N GLU A 26 10.47 23.29 -11.64
CA GLU A 26 10.84 24.20 -10.57
C GLU A 26 11.19 23.40 -9.30
N TRP A 27 12.33 23.75 -8.72
CA TRP A 27 12.84 23.11 -7.50
C TRP A 27 12.09 23.63 -6.28
N ASN A 28 11.73 22.72 -5.38
CA ASN A 28 10.99 23.02 -4.16
C ASN A 28 11.53 22.19 -2.99
N ASP A 29 10.91 22.29 -1.80
CA ASP A 29 11.36 21.54 -0.62
C ASP A 29 11.30 20.02 -0.80
N VAL A 30 10.42 19.53 -1.68
CA VAL A 30 10.30 18.11 -2.01
C VAL A 30 11.45 17.68 -2.93
N CYS A 31 11.74 18.46 -3.97
CA CYS A 31 12.81 18.22 -4.93
C CYS A 31 13.74 19.44 -4.97
N PRO A 32 14.72 19.54 -4.06
CA PRO A 32 15.56 20.74 -3.92
C PRO A 32 16.54 20.95 -5.08
N GLY A 33 16.75 19.94 -5.92
CA GLY A 33 17.55 20.08 -7.13
C GLY A 33 17.62 18.84 -7.99
N ILE A 34 18.32 18.94 -9.11
CA ILE A 34 18.45 17.88 -10.12
C ILE A 34 19.04 16.58 -9.57
N ALA A 35 19.82 16.62 -8.48
CA ALA A 35 20.42 15.44 -7.87
C ALA A 35 19.38 14.50 -7.23
N GLU A 36 18.24 15.04 -6.78
CA GLU A 36 17.11 14.26 -6.25
C GLU A 36 16.28 13.64 -7.37
N LEU A 37 16.32 14.23 -8.57
CA LEU A 37 15.73 13.64 -9.75
C LEU A 37 16.65 12.53 -10.28
N LYS A 38 16.19 11.28 -10.23
CA LYS A 38 16.95 10.16 -10.81
C LYS A 38 17.14 10.37 -12.32
N PRO A 39 18.27 9.94 -12.90
CA PRO A 39 18.61 10.22 -14.31
C PRO A 39 17.69 9.56 -15.33
N HIS A 40 16.87 8.59 -14.92
CA HIS A 40 15.86 7.96 -15.77
C HIS A 40 14.51 8.68 -15.74
N THR A 41 14.46 9.88 -15.16
CA THR A 41 13.27 10.73 -15.21
C THR A 41 13.08 11.27 -16.61
N VAL A 42 11.91 11.01 -17.19
CA VAL A 42 11.56 11.47 -18.53
C VAL A 42 10.20 12.15 -18.51
N VAL A 43 10.06 13.23 -19.26
CA VAL A 43 8.78 13.88 -19.50
C VAL A 43 8.18 13.26 -20.75
N VAL A 44 6.92 12.89 -20.70
CA VAL A 44 6.23 12.24 -21.82
C VAL A 44 4.91 12.92 -22.13
N LEU A 45 4.57 12.94 -23.43
CA LEU A 45 3.25 13.28 -23.92
C LEU A 45 2.51 12.01 -24.34
N ASP A 46 1.24 11.87 -23.96
CA ASP A 46 0.34 10.76 -24.32
C ASP A 46 0.96 9.37 -24.13
N GLY A 47 1.50 9.13 -22.94
CA GLY A 47 2.06 7.82 -22.58
C GLY A 47 3.32 7.44 -23.34
N GLY A 48 4.00 8.40 -23.99
CA GLY A 48 5.29 8.19 -24.64
C GLY A 48 5.30 8.39 -26.16
N MET A 49 4.24 8.94 -26.75
CA MET A 49 4.23 9.36 -28.16
C MET A 49 5.35 10.36 -28.44
N TYR A 50 5.52 11.31 -27.54
CA TYR A 50 6.70 12.18 -27.48
C TYR A 50 7.37 11.99 -26.12
N SER A 51 8.70 11.99 -26.11
CA SER A 51 9.49 11.86 -24.88
C SER A 51 10.65 12.85 -24.90
N ALA A 52 10.90 13.47 -23.75
CA ALA A 52 11.97 14.43 -23.57
C ALA A 52 12.67 14.20 -22.23
N GLY A 53 14.00 14.33 -22.23
CA GLY A 53 14.79 14.33 -21.01
C GLY A 53 14.76 15.69 -20.31
N VAL A 54 14.99 15.69 -19.00
CA VAL A 54 15.10 16.91 -18.20
C VAL A 54 16.57 17.37 -18.17
N ARG A 55 16.82 18.63 -18.53
CA ARG A 55 18.15 19.26 -18.47
C ARG A 55 18.55 19.55 -17.01
N ARG A 56 19.83 19.84 -16.78
CA ARG A 56 20.34 20.24 -15.44
C ARG A 56 19.67 21.49 -14.88
N SER A 57 19.20 22.39 -15.74
CA SER A 57 18.43 23.60 -15.40
C SER A 57 16.98 23.29 -14.97
N GLY A 58 16.52 22.04 -15.13
CA GLY A 58 15.13 21.62 -14.98
C GLY A 58 14.30 21.78 -16.25
N GLU A 59 14.87 22.33 -17.33
CA GLU A 59 14.15 22.57 -18.58
C GLU A 59 13.97 21.30 -19.41
N PHE A 60 12.84 21.20 -20.10
CA PHE A 60 12.53 20.17 -21.07
C PHE A 60 11.87 20.81 -22.30
N VAL A 61 12.13 20.22 -23.46
CA VAL A 61 11.62 20.70 -24.75
C VAL A 61 11.17 19.48 -25.55
N PHE A 62 9.97 19.54 -26.08
CA PHE A 62 9.50 18.67 -27.15
C PHE A 62 9.50 19.47 -28.44
N GLU A 63 10.24 18.99 -29.42
CA GLU A 63 10.34 19.60 -30.75
C GLU A 63 9.33 18.91 -31.68
N ASP A 64 8.76 19.66 -32.62
CA ASP A 64 7.93 19.12 -33.71
C ASP A 64 6.69 18.34 -33.22
N VAL A 65 5.98 18.87 -32.22
CA VAL A 65 4.74 18.25 -31.71
C VAL A 65 3.59 18.62 -32.64
N SER A 66 3.02 17.62 -33.32
CA SER A 66 1.85 17.80 -34.19
C SER A 66 0.67 18.46 -33.48
N ASP A 67 -0.16 19.20 -34.22
CA ASP A 67 -1.40 19.76 -33.69
C ASP A 67 -2.32 18.67 -33.11
N GLY A 68 -2.84 18.91 -31.91
CA GLY A 68 -3.59 17.92 -31.16
C GLY A 68 -3.67 18.22 -29.68
N ALA A 69 -4.31 17.30 -28.96
CA ALA A 69 -4.60 17.44 -27.55
C ALA A 69 -3.90 16.31 -26.80
N TYR A 70 -2.91 16.65 -25.98
CA TYR A 70 -1.97 15.72 -25.36
C TYR A 70 -2.03 15.80 -23.83
N VAL A 71 -1.61 14.73 -23.18
CA VAL A 71 -1.40 14.64 -21.74
C VAL A 71 0.09 14.62 -21.45
N LEU A 72 0.58 15.68 -20.84
CA LEU A 72 1.92 15.75 -20.27
C LEU A 72 1.94 15.10 -18.89
N SER A 73 2.88 14.18 -18.72
CA SER A 73 3.22 13.59 -17.44
C SER A 73 4.74 13.46 -17.29
N VAL A 74 5.23 13.61 -16.05
CA VAL A 74 6.64 13.39 -15.72
C VAL A 74 6.77 12.02 -15.09
N LEU A 75 7.47 11.11 -15.76
CA LEU A 75 7.77 9.78 -15.27
C LEU A 75 9.02 9.85 -14.41
N ALA A 76 8.83 10.20 -13.14
CA ALA A 76 9.87 10.12 -12.12
C ALA A 76 9.57 8.94 -11.16
N PRO A 77 10.59 8.19 -10.74
CA PRO A 77 10.43 7.07 -9.82
C PRO A 77 10.09 7.55 -8.40
N ASP A 78 10.85 8.48 -7.86
CA ASP A 78 10.78 8.84 -6.44
C ASP A 78 9.90 10.06 -6.20
N HIS A 79 9.41 10.71 -7.25
CA HIS A 79 8.69 11.98 -7.18
C HIS A 79 7.42 11.92 -8.00
N VAL A 80 6.37 12.58 -7.51
CA VAL A 80 5.09 12.72 -8.21
C VAL A 80 4.95 14.14 -8.71
N PHE A 81 4.47 14.28 -9.95
CA PHE A 81 4.15 15.55 -10.58
C PHE A 81 2.68 15.58 -10.98
N ASP A 82 2.15 16.79 -11.13
CA ASP A 82 0.82 16.97 -11.69
C ASP A 82 0.79 16.62 -13.16
N VAL A 83 -0.35 16.08 -13.58
CA VAL A 83 -0.63 15.79 -14.98
C VAL A 83 -1.30 17.00 -15.62
N ILE A 84 -0.82 17.37 -16.79
CA ILE A 84 -1.26 18.58 -17.48
C ILE A 84 -1.74 18.21 -18.87
N ARG A 85 -2.89 18.72 -19.26
CA ARG A 85 -3.34 18.70 -20.65
C ARG A 85 -2.66 19.82 -21.41
N ILE A 86 -2.17 19.50 -22.60
CA ILE A 86 -1.56 20.44 -23.53
C ILE A 86 -2.34 20.36 -24.82
N ASP A 87 -2.97 21.46 -25.22
CA ASP A 87 -3.57 21.62 -26.53
C ASP A 87 -2.60 22.40 -27.42
N VAL A 88 -2.15 21.78 -28.50
CA VAL A 88 -1.31 22.39 -29.53
C VAL A 88 -2.22 22.70 -30.72
N GLU A 89 -2.41 23.98 -30.99
CA GLU A 89 -3.20 24.45 -32.12
C GLU A 89 -2.36 25.41 -32.95
N ASN A 90 -2.04 25.04 -34.18
CA ASN A 90 -1.38 25.90 -35.13
C ASN A 90 -0.08 26.53 -34.59
N THR A 91 0.76 25.74 -33.91
CA THR A 91 1.97 26.15 -33.14
C THR A 91 1.74 26.88 -31.81
N THR A 92 0.50 27.27 -31.50
CA THR A 92 0.18 27.86 -30.20
C THR A 92 -0.06 26.75 -29.18
N VAL A 93 0.60 26.86 -28.02
CA VAL A 93 0.53 25.86 -26.95
C VAL A 93 -0.31 26.43 -25.82
N THR A 94 -1.41 25.76 -25.51
CA THR A 94 -2.23 26.09 -24.32
C THR A 94 -2.18 24.92 -23.35
N ALA A 95 -2.03 25.22 -22.06
CA ALA A 95 -1.92 24.19 -21.05
C ALA A 95 -2.98 24.35 -19.97
N ARG A 96 -3.47 23.23 -19.47
CA ARG A 96 -4.56 23.15 -18.50
C ARG A 96 -4.32 22.01 -17.53
N PRO A 97 -4.65 22.14 -16.24
CA PRO A 97 -4.56 21.01 -15.32
C PRO A 97 -5.46 19.86 -15.78
N HIS A 98 -4.97 18.62 -15.66
CA HIS A 98 -5.75 17.44 -15.97
C HIS A 98 -5.72 16.43 -14.84
N VAL A 99 -6.89 15.93 -14.45
CA VAL A 99 -7.02 14.90 -13.42
C VAL A 99 -7.14 13.54 -14.09
N LEU A 100 -6.22 12.65 -13.77
CA LEU A 100 -6.23 11.28 -14.28
C LEU A 100 -7.56 10.59 -13.96
N GLY A 101 -8.12 9.89 -14.96
CA GLY A 101 -9.39 9.19 -14.84
C GLY A 101 -10.64 10.05 -15.11
N THR A 102 -10.47 11.33 -15.46
CA THR A 102 -11.57 12.18 -15.94
C THR A 102 -11.57 12.27 -17.46
N PRO A 103 -12.75 12.40 -18.11
CA PRO A 103 -12.82 12.63 -19.55
C PRO A 103 -12.17 13.96 -19.93
N PHE A 104 -11.58 14.01 -21.13
CA PHE A 104 -10.85 15.17 -21.62
C PHE A 104 -11.69 16.44 -21.69
N GLU A 105 -12.98 16.32 -21.96
CA GLU A 105 -13.89 17.47 -22.08
C GLU A 105 -13.96 18.33 -20.81
N LEU A 106 -13.82 17.72 -19.63
CA LEU A 106 -13.89 18.44 -18.36
C LEU A 106 -12.68 19.34 -18.12
N SER A 107 -11.50 18.99 -18.65
CA SER A 107 -10.31 19.81 -18.48
C SER A 107 -10.35 21.09 -19.31
N ILE A 108 -11.23 21.20 -20.31
CA ILE A 108 -11.45 22.44 -21.06
C ILE A 108 -11.98 23.54 -20.15
N ASN A 109 -12.79 23.21 -19.14
CA ASN A 109 -13.35 24.20 -18.22
C ASN A 109 -12.36 24.68 -17.14
N SER A 110 -11.18 24.06 -17.06
CA SER A 110 -10.16 24.44 -16.08
C SER A 110 -9.39 25.70 -16.53
N PRO A 111 -8.88 26.50 -15.58
CA PRO A 111 -8.11 27.69 -15.92
C PRO A 111 -6.85 27.32 -16.69
N THR A 112 -6.50 28.15 -17.68
CA THR A 112 -5.27 27.99 -18.43
C THR A 112 -4.06 28.31 -17.57
N LEU A 113 -3.01 27.49 -17.69
CA LEU A 113 -1.73 27.71 -17.05
C LEU A 113 -0.89 28.68 -17.87
N THR A 114 0.01 29.37 -17.18
CA THR A 114 0.97 30.28 -17.84
C THR A 114 2.00 29.44 -18.62
N TYR A 115 2.33 29.91 -19.82
CA TYR A 115 3.34 29.32 -20.68
C TYR A 115 4.57 30.25 -20.75
N PRO A 116 5.83 29.76 -20.70
CA PRO A 116 6.26 28.35 -20.65
C PRO A 116 5.90 27.64 -19.33
N LEU A 117 5.74 26.31 -19.40
CA LEU A 117 5.21 25.53 -18.27
C LEU A 117 6.18 25.46 -17.09
N THR A 118 5.66 25.58 -15.88
CA THR A 118 6.41 25.41 -14.63
C THR A 118 5.80 24.25 -13.83
N LEU A 119 6.50 23.13 -13.77
CA LEU A 119 6.08 21.94 -13.04
C LEU A 119 6.76 21.89 -11.68
N THR A 120 6.04 21.57 -10.62
CA THR A 120 6.60 21.37 -9.28
C THR A 120 6.34 19.95 -8.80
N ALA A 121 7.29 19.39 -8.04
CA ALA A 121 7.12 18.07 -7.44
C ALA A 121 6.09 18.15 -6.29
N ARG A 122 5.02 17.35 -6.35
CA ARG A 122 3.97 17.33 -5.32
C ARG A 122 4.37 16.57 -4.06
N GLY A 123 5.14 15.49 -4.21
CA GLY A 123 5.51 14.62 -3.11
C GLY A 123 6.54 13.57 -3.52
N LYS A 124 7.09 12.88 -2.52
CA LYS A 124 7.98 11.73 -2.71
C LYS A 124 7.20 10.42 -2.63
N ASN A 125 7.48 9.49 -3.54
CA ASN A 125 6.90 8.16 -3.51
C ASN A 125 7.58 7.30 -2.43
N SER A 126 6.79 6.80 -1.47
CA SER A 126 7.24 5.82 -0.48
C SER A 126 6.80 4.42 -0.87
N TYR A 127 7.70 3.67 -1.50
CA TYR A 127 7.45 2.28 -1.89
C TYR A 127 7.67 1.28 -0.75
N PHE A 128 8.34 1.70 0.32
CA PHE A 128 8.70 0.84 1.43
C PHE A 128 7.74 1.06 2.59
N VAL A 129 7.11 -0.03 3.04
CA VAL A 129 6.41 -0.06 4.33
C VAL A 129 7.46 -0.39 5.39
N PRO A 130 7.74 0.51 6.35
CA PRO A 130 8.67 0.21 7.42
C PRO A 130 8.16 -0.99 8.22
N ARG A 131 9.07 -1.86 8.65
CA ARG A 131 8.69 -2.98 9.53
C ARG A 131 8.23 -2.41 10.87
N GLU A 132 7.07 -2.85 11.34
CA GLU A 132 6.61 -2.55 12.69
C GLU A 132 7.66 -3.10 13.68
N GLY A 133 8.37 -2.18 14.35
CA GLY A 133 9.36 -2.53 15.35
C GLY A 133 8.70 -3.00 16.65
N PHE A 134 9.53 -3.43 17.61
CA PHE A 134 9.06 -3.76 18.94
C PHE A 134 8.59 -2.49 19.66
N ASN A 135 7.29 -2.23 19.63
CA ASN A 135 6.68 -1.09 20.31
C ASN A 135 6.38 -1.46 21.78
N VAL A 136 7.36 -1.24 22.66
CA VAL A 136 7.22 -1.51 24.12
C VAL A 136 6.03 -0.76 24.72
N ALA A 137 5.81 0.50 24.30
CA ALA A 137 4.70 1.32 24.76
C ALA A 137 3.35 0.74 24.31
N GLY A 138 3.25 0.31 23.05
CA GLY A 138 2.08 -0.38 22.51
C GLY A 138 1.86 -1.78 23.11
N MET A 139 2.94 -2.47 23.48
CA MET A 139 2.89 -3.76 24.15
C MET A 139 2.31 -3.65 25.56
N PHE A 140 2.64 -2.59 26.31
CA PHE A 140 2.03 -2.34 27.62
C PHE A 140 0.57 -1.88 27.53
N GLN A 141 0.19 -1.18 26.47
CA GLN A 141 -1.20 -0.84 26.17
C GLN A 141 -2.04 -2.05 25.73
N ASN A 142 -1.41 -3.18 25.41
CA ASN A 142 -2.11 -4.40 25.03
C ASN A 142 -2.68 -5.09 26.29
N PRO A 143 -4.02 -5.26 26.41
CA PRO A 143 -4.65 -5.83 27.59
C PRO A 143 -4.17 -7.25 27.91
N MET A 144 -3.72 -8.01 26.90
CA MET A 144 -3.17 -9.35 27.11
C MET A 144 -1.88 -9.32 27.95
N MET A 145 -0.99 -8.35 27.71
CA MET A 145 0.26 -8.22 28.46
C MET A 145 0.02 -7.74 29.89
N MET A 146 -0.91 -6.80 30.11
CA MET A 146 -1.27 -6.39 31.47
C MET A 146 -1.87 -7.54 32.28
N MET A 147 -2.77 -8.32 31.67
CA MET A 147 -3.32 -9.49 32.33
C MET A 147 -2.22 -10.52 32.65
N MET A 148 -1.25 -10.73 31.76
CA MET A 148 -0.10 -11.60 32.03
C MET A 148 0.75 -11.10 33.21
N VAL A 149 1.01 -9.80 33.32
CA VAL A 149 1.75 -9.23 34.46
C VAL A 149 0.95 -9.36 35.76
N ILE A 150 -0.34 -8.99 35.74
CA ILE A 150 -1.22 -9.07 36.92
C ILE A 150 -1.33 -10.52 37.41
N THR A 151 -1.56 -11.46 36.50
CA THR A 151 -1.63 -12.89 36.83
C THR A 151 -0.29 -13.42 37.33
N GLY A 152 0.83 -13.02 36.73
CA GLY A 152 2.18 -13.39 37.18
C GLY A 152 2.47 -12.91 38.61
N VAL A 153 2.13 -11.66 38.93
CA VAL A 153 2.24 -11.12 40.30
C VAL A 153 1.32 -11.88 41.25
N MET A 154 0.07 -12.14 40.84
CA MET A 154 -0.90 -12.84 41.66
C MET A 154 -0.44 -14.27 42.00
N VAL A 155 0.10 -15.03 41.05
CA VAL A 155 0.62 -16.38 41.31
C VAL A 155 1.79 -16.38 42.30
N LEU A 156 2.67 -15.37 42.24
CA LEU A 156 3.80 -15.25 43.18
C LEU A 156 3.38 -14.84 44.59
N PHE A 157 2.38 -13.96 44.72
CA PHE A 157 1.93 -13.45 46.01
C PHE A 157 0.74 -14.21 46.61
N MET A 158 0.02 -15.03 45.85
CA MET A 158 -1.05 -15.90 46.34
C MET A 158 -0.62 -16.82 47.49
N PRO A 159 0.53 -17.55 47.43
CA PRO A 159 0.94 -18.39 48.56
C PRO A 159 1.16 -17.56 49.83
N LYS A 160 1.71 -16.35 49.71
CA LYS A 160 1.90 -15.43 50.83
C LYS A 160 0.59 -14.88 51.40
N LEU A 161 -0.38 -14.59 50.54
CA LEU A 161 -1.72 -14.17 50.97
C LEU A 161 -2.45 -15.31 51.69
N MET A 162 -2.39 -16.53 51.15
CA MET A 162 -3.01 -17.72 51.76
C MET A 162 -2.37 -18.10 53.11
N GLU A 163 -1.05 -17.90 53.28
CA GLU A 163 -0.37 -18.08 54.57
C GLU A 163 -0.84 -17.08 55.66
N SER A 164 -1.32 -15.90 55.26
CA SER A 164 -1.73 -14.82 56.17
C SER A 164 -3.24 -14.72 56.44
N MET A 165 -4.06 -15.58 55.82
CA MET A 165 -5.52 -15.60 55.99
C MET A 165 -6.00 -16.77 56.85
N GLY A 166 -7.12 -16.58 57.58
CA GLY A 166 -7.75 -17.62 58.39
C GLY A 166 -8.41 -18.74 57.56
N ASP A 167 -8.62 -19.91 58.17
CA ASP A 167 -9.02 -21.15 57.48
C ASP A 167 -10.40 -21.09 56.79
N GLU A 168 -11.28 -20.18 57.20
CA GLU A 168 -12.61 -19.97 56.63
C GLU A 168 -12.55 -19.29 55.25
N MET A 169 -11.68 -18.28 55.10
CA MET A 169 -11.51 -17.54 53.84
C MET A 169 -10.79 -18.39 52.77
N LYS A 170 -9.97 -19.36 53.18
CA LYS A 170 -9.26 -20.27 52.27
C LYS A 170 -10.23 -21.17 51.50
N GLN A 171 -11.26 -21.67 52.19
CA GLN A 171 -12.27 -22.54 51.60
C GLN A 171 -13.17 -21.77 50.63
N GLU A 172 -13.58 -20.55 50.97
CA GLU A 172 -14.34 -19.68 50.06
C GLU A 172 -13.53 -19.30 48.80
N ILE A 173 -12.23 -19.05 48.94
CA ILE A 173 -11.33 -18.77 47.81
C ILE A 173 -11.11 -20.02 46.96
N GLU A 174 -11.07 -21.23 47.53
CA GLU A 174 -10.98 -22.49 46.79
C GLU A 174 -12.28 -22.80 46.02
N GLU A 175 -13.45 -22.61 46.64
CA GLU A 175 -14.75 -22.72 45.96
C GLU A 175 -14.89 -21.69 44.83
N LYS A 176 -14.52 -20.42 45.09
CA LYS A 176 -14.53 -19.34 44.09
C LYS A 176 -13.49 -19.53 42.99
N ARG A 177 -12.33 -20.13 43.28
CA ARG A 177 -11.31 -20.47 42.28
C ARG A 177 -11.84 -21.51 41.30
N HIS A 178 -12.62 -22.46 41.79
CA HIS A 178 -13.32 -23.44 40.97
C HIS A 178 -14.38 -22.78 40.07
N GLU A 179 -15.10 -21.78 40.59
CA GLU A 179 -16.15 -21.04 39.89
C GLU A 179 -15.61 -20.04 38.84
N MET A 180 -14.68 -19.14 39.25
CA MET A 180 -14.21 -17.96 38.51
C MET A 180 -13.23 -18.28 37.38
N LEU A 181 -12.41 -19.33 37.53
CA LEU A 181 -11.28 -19.55 36.61
C LEU A 181 -11.47 -20.67 35.60
N GLY A 182 -12.33 -21.67 35.82
CA GLY A 182 -12.46 -22.80 34.88
C GLY A 182 -11.13 -23.47 34.50
N VAL A 183 -10.08 -23.20 35.28
CA VAL A 183 -8.69 -23.51 35.05
C VAL A 183 -8.22 -24.10 36.37
N GLY A 184 -8.23 -25.43 36.44
CA GLY A 184 -7.61 -26.17 37.53
C GLY A 184 -6.09 -26.00 37.52
N PRO A 185 -5.38 -26.41 38.58
CA PRO A 185 -3.93 -26.32 38.65
C PRO A 185 -3.32 -27.21 37.57
N GLY A 186 -2.97 -26.61 36.43
CA GLY A 186 -2.25 -27.28 35.34
C GLY A 186 -2.78 -27.11 33.92
N LEU A 187 -3.86 -26.37 33.65
CA LEU A 187 -4.38 -26.26 32.27
C LEU A 187 -4.57 -24.83 31.80
N GLY A 188 -4.03 -24.53 30.61
CA GLY A 188 -4.23 -23.25 29.93
C GLY A 188 -5.69 -22.99 29.54
N PRO A 189 -6.03 -21.74 29.19
CA PRO A 189 -7.42 -21.33 28.98
C PRO A 189 -7.99 -21.99 27.71
N GLY A 190 -9.14 -22.69 27.83
CA GLY A 190 -9.94 -23.14 26.68
C GLY A 190 -10.34 -24.62 26.60
N LEU A 191 -10.05 -25.46 27.61
CA LEU A 191 -10.47 -26.87 27.60
C LEU A 191 -11.77 -27.09 28.42
N PRO A 192 -12.78 -27.79 27.87
CA PRO A 192 -14.03 -28.09 28.58
C PRO A 192 -13.78 -28.95 29.82
N ARG A 193 -14.57 -28.70 30.88
CA ARG A 193 -14.43 -29.23 32.24
C ARG A 193 -14.74 -30.72 32.39
N ASP A 194 -15.13 -31.41 31.31
CA ASP A 194 -15.75 -32.74 31.35
C ASP A 194 -14.79 -33.89 30.95
N LEU A 195 -13.51 -33.60 30.74
CA LEU A 195 -12.50 -34.62 30.43
C LEU A 195 -11.66 -34.92 31.67
N ASP A 196 -12.14 -35.90 32.44
CA ASP A 196 -11.41 -36.46 33.57
C ASP A 196 -10.20 -37.28 33.06
N VAL A 197 -9.03 -36.63 33.02
CA VAL A 197 -7.79 -37.20 32.48
C VAL A 197 -7.29 -38.39 33.33
N GLY A 198 -7.81 -38.57 34.55
CA GLY A 198 -7.50 -39.70 35.42
C GLY A 198 -7.94 -41.04 34.84
N ASP A 199 -9.16 -41.12 34.32
CA ASP A 199 -9.77 -42.36 33.82
C ASP A 199 -9.14 -42.79 32.48
N ALA A 200 -8.77 -41.81 31.64
CA ALA A 200 -8.07 -42.05 30.38
C ALA A 200 -6.64 -42.60 30.58
N ARG A 201 -6.02 -42.30 31.72
CA ARG A 201 -4.66 -42.76 32.05
C ARG A 201 -4.65 -44.17 32.65
N GLU A 202 -5.72 -44.58 33.33
CA GLU A 202 -5.96 -45.97 33.74
C GLU A 202 -6.30 -46.88 32.54
N ALA A 203 -7.09 -46.39 31.58
CA ALA A 203 -7.45 -47.14 30.37
C ALA A 203 -6.24 -47.49 29.47
N LEU A 204 -5.16 -46.70 29.53
CA LEU A 204 -3.93 -46.98 28.77
C LEU A 204 -2.91 -47.84 29.55
N GLY A 205 -3.13 -48.06 30.85
CA GLY A 205 -2.25 -48.84 31.73
C GLY A 205 -2.57 -50.33 31.82
N GLY A 206 -3.72 -50.78 31.33
CA GLY A 206 -4.21 -52.15 31.52
C GLY A 206 -4.71 -52.85 30.26
N GLY A 207 -3.92 -53.80 29.76
CA GLY A 207 -4.44 -54.96 29.01
C GLY A 207 -4.50 -54.83 27.48
N GLY A 208 -3.57 -55.51 26.81
CA GLY A 208 -3.56 -55.63 25.36
C GLY A 208 -4.64 -56.56 24.80
N ALA A 209 -4.90 -56.36 23.49
CA ALA A 209 -5.17 -57.36 22.44
C ALA A 209 -6.37 -57.03 21.52
N LYS A 210 -6.08 -57.27 20.23
CA LYS A 210 -6.95 -57.52 19.07
C LYS A 210 -7.49 -56.31 18.27
N GLY A 211 -6.94 -56.20 17.07
CA GLY A 211 -7.38 -55.31 16.00
C GLY A 211 -8.64 -55.79 15.26
N GLY A 212 -9.21 -54.86 14.49
CA GLY A 212 -10.35 -55.08 13.62
C GLY A 212 -10.43 -54.01 12.54
N LYS A 213 -10.29 -54.44 11.29
CA LYS A 213 -10.15 -53.66 10.04
C LYS A 213 -11.50 -53.04 9.62
N GLY A 214 -11.58 -51.70 9.59
CA GLY A 214 -12.78 -50.96 9.18
C GLY A 214 -13.00 -50.93 7.66
N ARG A 215 -14.12 -51.51 7.22
CA ARG A 215 -14.63 -51.56 5.84
C ARG A 215 -15.57 -50.38 5.59
N ARG A 216 -15.23 -49.50 4.64
CA ARG A 216 -16.11 -48.44 4.12
C ARG A 216 -17.26 -49.02 3.27
N LYS A 217 -18.50 -48.57 3.53
CA LYS A 217 -19.67 -48.53 2.62
C LYS A 217 -20.41 -47.24 2.98
N LYS A 218 -20.48 -46.28 2.06
CA LYS A 218 -21.51 -46.03 1.04
C LYS A 218 -22.66 -45.23 1.65
#